data_AF-A0A195EUS0-F1
#
_entry.id   AF-A0A195EUS0-F1
#
_cell.length_a   1.000
_cell.length_b   1.000
_cell.length_c   1.000
_cell.angle_alpha   90.00
_cell.angle_beta   90.00
_cell.angle_gamma   90.00
#
_symmetry.space_group_name_H-M   'P 1'
#
loop_
_entity.id
_entity.type
_entity.pdbx_description
1 polymer ?
#
loop_
_entity_poly.entity_id
_entity_poly.type
_entity_poly.pdbx_seq_one_letter_code
_entity_poly.pdbx_strand_id
1 'polypeptide(L)'
;MERDGNLAAVYERLVKVVQEIEKKLEFLRHRRLGFLTFYSTNLGTAIRIFVHVRLPKFCADFINDLKRSAVHGLQVRTTILYG
;
A
#
# COMPACT_ATOMS: atom_id res chain seq x y z
N MET A 1 -5.00 9.72 -1.45
CA MET A 1 -5.53 9.11 -2.69
C MET A 1 -5.93 10.22 -3.62
N GLU A 2 -5.81 10.01 -4.93
CA GLU A 2 -6.34 10.89 -5.96
C GLU A 2 -6.66 10.07 -7.21
N ARG A 3 -7.38 10.65 -8.17
CA ARG A 3 -7.79 9.96 -9.40
C ARG A 3 -6.61 9.74 -10.35
N ASP A 4 -5.70 10.70 -10.38
CA ASP A 4 -4.57 10.70 -11.28
C ASP A 4 -3.40 9.90 -10.70
N GLY A 5 -2.52 9.41 -11.57
CA GLY A 5 -1.42 8.51 -11.19
C GLY A 5 -0.21 9.20 -10.54
N ASN A 6 -0.36 10.40 -9.96
CA ASN A 6 0.78 11.16 -9.42
C ASN A 6 1.15 10.67 -8.01
N LEU A 7 1.95 9.61 -7.97
CA LEU A 7 2.43 8.99 -6.73
C LEU A 7 3.17 9.97 -5.82
N ALA A 8 3.99 10.87 -6.38
CA ALA A 8 4.79 11.80 -5.61
C ALA A 8 3.90 12.74 -4.79
N ALA A 9 2.87 13.32 -5.42
CA ALA A 9 1.93 14.20 -4.76
C ALA A 9 1.12 13.49 -3.66
N VAL A 10 0.71 12.24 -3.90
CA VAL A 10 -0.01 11.45 -2.89
C VAL A 10 0.89 11.11 -1.70
N TYR A 11 2.13 10.72 -1.96
CA TYR A 11 3.09 10.35 -0.93
C TYR A 11 3.48 11.55 -0.06
N GLU A 12 3.74 12.71 -0.66
CA GLU A 12 4.06 13.94 0.07
C GLU A 12 2.92 14.33 1.03
N ARG A 13 1.67 14.25 0.58
CA ARG A 13 0.50 14.50 1.44
C ARG A 13 0.40 13.49 2.59
N LEU A 14 0.68 12.21 2.33
CA LEU A 14 0.71 11.18 3.38
C LEU A 14 1.75 11.53 4.45
N VAL A 15 2.99 11.79 4.05
CA VAL A 15 4.09 12.10 4.98
C VAL A 15 3.75 13.31 5.82
N LYS A 16 3.25 14.39 5.20
CA LYS A 16 2.85 15.62 5.91
C LYS A 16 1.81 15.33 6.99
N VAL A 17 0.76 14.58 6.68
CA VAL A 17 -0.30 14.28 7.65
C VAL A 17 0.21 13.40 8.79
N VAL A 18 1.01 12.37 8.48
CA VAL A 18 1.59 11.47 9.51
C VAL A 18 2.47 12.28 10.47
N GLN A 19 3.34 13.15 9.97
CA GLN A 19 4.20 13.99 10.80
C GLN A 19 3.41 14.97 11.69
N GLU A 20 2.30 15.53 11.21
CA GLU A 20 1.45 16.38 12.04
C GLU A 20 0.72 15.60 13.15
N ILE A 21 0.37 14.33 12.91
CA ILE A 21 -0.24 13.46 13.92
C ILE A 21 0.79 13.05 14.98
N GLU A 22 2.02 12.72 14.56
CA GLU A 22 3.12 12.33 15.47
C GLU A 22 3.46 13.40 16.50
N LYS A 23 3.15 14.68 16.24
CA LYS A 23 3.31 15.76 17.22
C LYS A 23 2.34 15.66 18.40
N LYS A 24 1.23 14.94 18.26
CA LYS A 24 0.13 14.86 19.23
C LYS A 24 -0.03 13.46 19.83
N LEU A 25 0.43 12.43 19.12
CA LEU A 25 0.30 11.03 19.50
C LEU A 25 1.62 10.29 19.29
N GLU A 26 2.02 9.52 20.28
CA GLU A 26 3.18 8.63 20.17
C GLU A 26 2.76 7.31 19.52
N PHE A 27 3.42 6.96 18.41
CA PHE A 27 3.22 5.65 17.78
C PHE A 27 4.11 4.58 18.39
N LEU A 28 3.53 3.40 18.63
CA LEU A 28 4.25 2.25 19.14
C LEU A 28 5.30 1.78 18.13
N ARG A 29 6.57 1.80 18.55
CA ARG A 29 7.70 1.38 17.71
C ARG A 29 8.60 0.40 18.45
N HIS A 30 8.92 -0.70 17.78
CA HIS A 30 9.86 -1.70 18.27
C HIS A 30 11.17 -1.66 17.48
N ARG A 31 12.31 -1.79 18.18
CA ARG A 31 13.65 -1.65 17.58
C ARG A 31 13.88 -2.53 16.35
N ARG A 32 13.39 -3.78 16.37
CA ARG A 32 13.53 -4.73 15.24
C ARG A 32 12.37 -4.69 14.26
N LEU A 33 11.17 -4.37 14.73
CA LEU A 33 9.94 -4.58 13.96
C LEU A 33 9.36 -3.29 13.38
N GLY A 34 9.94 -2.12 13.67
CA GLY A 34 9.41 -0.84 13.24
C GLY A 34 8.09 -0.51 13.94
N PHE A 35 7.16 0.11 13.21
CA PHE A 35 5.84 0.45 13.72
C PHE A 35 5.02 -0.82 13.98
N LEU A 36 4.43 -0.88 15.18
CA LEU A 36 3.64 -2.03 15.60
C LEU A 36 2.19 -1.89 15.13
N THR A 37 1.68 -2.97 14.54
CA THR A 37 0.30 -3.09 14.06
C THR A 37 -0.28 -4.43 14.48
N PHE A 38 -1.61 -4.55 14.45
CA PHE A 38 -2.28 -5.80 14.83
C PHE A 38 -1.89 -7.00 13.96
N TYR A 39 -1.87 -6.83 12.64
CA TYR A 39 -1.47 -7.88 11.71
C TYR A 39 0.04 -7.84 11.46
N SER A 40 0.68 -9.00 11.46
CA SER A 40 2.13 -9.16 11.25
C SER A 40 2.60 -8.65 9.88
N THR A 41 1.75 -8.74 8.86
CA THR A 41 2.05 -8.30 7.48
C THR A 41 2.15 -6.78 7.32
N ASN A 42 1.73 -6.01 8.32
CA ASN A 42 1.77 -4.54 8.32
C ASN A 42 2.87 -3.98 9.24
N LEU A 43 3.74 -4.82 9.81
CA LEU A 43 4.88 -4.36 10.61
C LEU A 43 5.91 -3.60 9.75
N GLY A 44 6.82 -2.90 10.41
CA GLY A 44 7.90 -2.17 9.76
C GLY A 44 7.48 -0.75 9.45
N THR A 45 7.25 -0.45 8.18
CA THR A 45 6.81 0.88 7.74
C THR A 45 5.32 1.12 7.99
N ALA A 46 4.51 0.05 8.12
CA ALA A 46 3.05 0.11 8.09
C ALA A 46 2.48 0.82 6.84
N ILE A 47 3.28 0.97 5.79
CA ILE A 47 2.89 1.63 4.54
C ILE A 47 2.41 0.59 3.53
N ARG A 48 1.24 0.85 2.94
CA ARG A 48 0.75 0.13 1.76
C ARG A 48 0.35 1.12 0.68
N ILE A 49 1.10 1.12 -0.42
CA ILE A 49 0.79 1.91 -1.61
C ILE A 49 0.13 0.98 -2.63
N PHE A 50 -0.98 1.42 -3.22
CA PHE A 50 -1.70 0.68 -4.23
C PHE A 50 -2.28 1.62 -5.28
N VAL A 51 -2.53 1.06 -6.46
CA VAL A 51 -3.21 1.74 -7.56
C VAL A 51 -4.39 0.89 -8.03
N HIS A 52 -5.45 1.54 -8.49
CA HIS A 52 -6.48 0.86 -9.27
C HIS A 52 -6.14 1.04 -10.74
N VAL A 53 -5.89 -0.07 -11.44
CA VAL A 53 -5.47 -0.08 -12.84
C VAL A 53 -6.22 -1.17 -13.61
N ARG A 54 -6.59 -0.88 -14.86
CA ARG A 54 -7.15 -1.87 -15.79
C ARG A 54 -6.05 -2.35 -16.73
N LEU A 55 -5.69 -3.63 -16.62
CA LEU A 55 -4.69 -4.28 -17.45
C LEU A 55 -5.33 -5.51 -18.15
N PRO A 56 -6.13 -5.32 -19.21
CA PRO A 56 -6.93 -6.40 -19.78
C PRO A 56 -6.12 -7.61 -20.24
N LYS A 57 -4.90 -7.39 -20.74
CA LYS A 57 -3.99 -8.48 -21.16
C LYS A 57 -3.37 -9.23 -19.98
N PHE A 58 -3.15 -8.56 -18.85
CA PHE A 58 -2.59 -9.14 -17.62
C PHE A 58 -3.66 -9.83 -16.77
N CYS A 59 -4.94 -9.59 -17.03
CA CYS A 59 -6.01 -10.30 -16.34
C CYS A 59 -6.46 -11.56 -17.12
N ALA A 60 -5.88 -11.82 -18.30
CA ALA A 60 -6.25 -12.96 -19.13
C ALA A 60 -5.75 -14.30 -18.55
N ASP A 61 -4.61 -14.30 -17.85
CA ASP A 61 -4.04 -15.48 -17.18
C ASP A 61 -3.71 -15.17 -15.72
N PHE A 62 -4.77 -14.97 -14.94
CA PHE A 62 -4.70 -14.43 -13.58
C PHE A 62 -3.70 -15.17 -12.67
N ILE A 63 -3.64 -16.51 -12.73
CA ILE A 63 -2.76 -17.29 -11.84
C ILE A 63 -1.27 -17.02 -12.17
N ASN A 64 -0.91 -17.03 -13.45
CA ASN A 64 0.47 -16.77 -13.84
C ASN A 64 0.84 -15.30 -13.66
N ASP A 65 -0.11 -14.40 -13.85
CA ASP A 65 0.07 -12.96 -13.65
C ASP A 65 0.23 -12.61 -12.15
N LEU A 66 -0.46 -13.30 -11.24
CA LEU A 66 -0.17 -13.23 -9.80
C LEU A 66 1.27 -13.61 -9.49
N LYS A 67 1.76 -14.73 -10.03
CA LYS A 67 3.15 -15.17 -9.83
C LYS A 67 4.15 -14.15 -10.38
N ARG A 68 3.88 -13.56 -11.55
CA ARG A 68 4.72 -12.50 -12.14
C ARG A 68 4.78 -11.27 -11.23
N SER A 69 3.65 -10.85 -10.66
CA SER A 69 3.62 -9.71 -9.74
C SER A 69 4.43 -9.94 -8.46
N ALA A 70 4.42 -11.18 -7.94
CA ALA A 70 5.13 -11.56 -6.73
C ALA A 70 6.65 -11.44 -6.88
N VAL A 71 7.20 -11.66 -8.08
CA VAL A 71 8.64 -11.46 -8.36
C VAL A 71 9.07 -10.01 -8.13
N HIS A 72 8.15 -9.06 -8.28
CA HIS A 72 8.38 -7.64 -8.01
C HIS A 72 7.96 -7.20 -6.59
N GLY A 73 7.63 -8.15 -5.72
CA GLY A 73 7.12 -7.85 -4.37
C GLY A 73 5.73 -7.19 -4.37
N LEU A 74 4.98 -7.30 -5.47
CA LEU A 74 3.65 -6.72 -5.61
C LEU A 74 2.57 -7.76 -5.29
N GLN A 75 1.49 -7.28 -4.65
CA GLN A 75 0.29 -8.08 -4.42
C GLN A 75 -0.87 -7.52 -5.23
N VAL A 76 -1.44 -8.34 -6.11
CA VAL A 76 -2.68 -8.02 -6.83
C VAL A 76 -3.89 -8.32 -5.95
N ARG A 77 -4.88 -7.43 -5.97
CA ARG A 77 -6.17 -7.62 -5.30
C ARG A 77 -7.28 -7.22 -6.25
N THR A 78 -8.42 -7.90 -6.15
CA THR A 78 -9.62 -7.54 -6.89
C THR A 78 -10.26 -6.30 -6.28
N THR A 79 -10.91 -5.49 -7.11
CA THR A 79 -11.76 -4.39 -6.64
C THR A 79 -13.14 -4.94 -6.32
N ILE A 80 -13.68 -4.62 -5.14
CA ILE A 80 -15.11 -4.84 -4.87
C ILE A 80 -15.83 -3.65 -5.51
N LEU A 81 -16.43 -3.86 -6.67
CA LEU A 81 -17.39 -2.91 -7.23
C LEU A 81 -18.72 -3.16 -6.51
N TYR A 82 -19.03 -2.31 -5.53
CA TYR A 82 -20.43 -2.14 -5.14
C TYR A 82 -21.10 -1.45 -6.32
N GLY A 83 -21.88 -2.23 -7.08
CA GLY A 83 -22.83 -1.71 -8.06
C GLY A 83 -24.07 -1.18 -7.37
#